data_AF-A0A7S4B666-F1
#
_entry.id   AF-A0A7S4B666-F1
#
_cell.length_a   1.000
_cell.length_b   1.000
_cell.length_c   1.000
_cell.angle_alpha   90.00
_cell.angle_beta   90.00
_cell.angle_gamma   90.00
#
_symmetry.space_group_name_H-M   'P 1'
#
loop_
_entity.id
_entity.type
_entity.pdbx_description
1 polymer ?
#
loop_
_entity_poly.entity_id
_entity_poly.type
_entity_poly.pdbx_seq_one_letter_code
_entity_poly.pdbx_strand_id
1 'polypeptide(L)'
;GFMIVGLPFSGKTVNYRILSQALSLMSDEGYEGDLEAGRVGTPCLNPKSVPPGRLYGEFDAVSHEWTDGILAVIYRNCAQDTSGERRWMVFDGPVDAVWIENMNTVLDDNKKLCLNSGEIIPLTDTNR
;
A
#
# COMPACT_ATOMS: atom_id res chain seq x y z
N GLY A 1 -5.22 -5.70 7.05
CA GLY A 1 -4.38 -4.50 7.28
C GLY A 1 -4.38 -4.09 8.75
N PHE A 2 -3.46 -3.21 9.15
CA PHE A 2 -3.37 -2.67 10.52
C PHE A 2 -3.64 -1.15 10.54
N MET A 3 -4.15 -0.63 11.65
CA MET A 3 -4.34 0.81 11.86
C MET A 3 -3.47 1.29 13.02
N ILE A 4 -2.63 2.31 12.78
CA ILE A 4 -1.80 2.93 13.81
C ILE A 4 -2.53 4.16 14.35
N VAL A 5 -3.10 4.05 15.55
CA VAL A 5 -3.92 5.10 16.17
C VAL A 5 -3.13 5.82 17.27
N GLY A 6 -3.34 7.14 17.39
CA GLY A 6 -2.71 7.94 18.43
C GLY A 6 -2.90 9.44 18.19
N LEU A 7 -2.66 10.25 19.23
CA LEU A 7 -2.78 11.71 19.18
C LEU A 7 -1.78 12.34 18.19
N PRO A 8 -2.00 13.60 17.77
CA PRO A 8 -0.98 14.37 17.05
C PRO A 8 0.36 14.36 17.80
N PHE A 9 1.47 14.31 17.06
CA PHE A 9 2.84 14.24 17.60
C PHE A 9 3.18 13.03 18.49
N SER A 10 2.34 11.99 18.54
CA SER A 10 2.61 10.77 19.30
C SER A 10 3.65 9.82 18.68
N GLY A 11 4.42 10.26 17.68
CA GLY A 11 5.50 9.48 17.07
C GLY A 11 5.07 8.31 16.16
N LYS A 12 3.80 8.23 15.72
CA LYS A 12 3.29 7.12 14.88
C LYS A 12 4.15 6.84 13.65
N THR A 13 4.52 7.90 12.93
CA THR A 13 5.37 7.82 11.74
C THR A 13 6.77 7.31 12.06
N VAL A 14 7.30 7.68 13.23
CA VAL A 14 8.61 7.22 13.68
C VAL A 14 8.55 5.73 14.03
N ASN A 15 7.49 5.28 14.72
CA ASN A 15 7.36 3.90 15.15
C ASN A 15 7.45 2.90 13.99
N TYR A 16 6.63 3.06 12.94
CA TYR A 16 6.68 2.11 11.81
C TYR A 16 7.98 2.25 11.00
N ARG A 17 8.55 3.45 10.90
CA ARG A 17 9.83 3.66 10.20
C ARG A 17 10.99 2.98 10.92
N ILE A 18 11.11 3.14 12.23
CA ILE A 18 12.14 2.45 13.03
C ILE A 18 11.97 0.94 12.92
N LEU A 19 10.75 0.42 12.98
CA LEU A 19 10.50 -1.01 12.79
C LEU A 19 10.94 -1.48 11.38
N SER A 20 10.59 -0.73 10.32
CA SER A 20 11.00 -1.07 8.95
C SER A 20 12.53 -1.06 8.79
N GLN A 21 13.20 -0.10 9.43
CA GLN A 21 14.67 0.00 9.40
C GLN A 21 15.32 -1.13 10.18
N ALA A 22 14.81 -1.46 11.37
CA ALA A 22 15.33 -2.57 12.17
C ALA A 22 15.21 -3.91 11.43
N LEU A 23 14.06 -4.18 10.80
CA LEU A 23 13.87 -5.40 9.99
C LEU A 23 14.80 -5.42 8.77
N SER A 24 14.99 -4.28 8.11
CA SER A 24 15.91 -4.17 6.98
C SER A 24 17.37 -4.37 7.39
N LEU A 25 17.78 -3.84 8.55
CA LEU A 25 19.13 -4.04 9.08
C LEU A 25 19.38 -5.51 9.42
N MET A 26 18.41 -6.18 10.05
CA MET A 26 18.51 -7.62 10.34
C MET A 26 18.62 -8.46 9.07
N SER A 27 17.88 -8.07 8.01
CA SER A 27 17.99 -8.68 6.68
C SER A 27 19.39 -8.52 6.10
N ASP A 28 19.93 -7.29 6.13
CA ASP A 28 21.25 -6.96 5.60
C ASP A 28 22.40 -7.68 6.37
N GLU A 29 22.20 -7.99 7.65
CA GLU A 29 23.13 -8.78 8.48
C GLU A 29 23.00 -10.30 8.31
N GLY A 30 22.06 -10.78 7.49
CA GLY A 30 21.88 -12.21 7.20
C GLY A 30 21.19 -12.99 8.32
N TYR A 31 20.38 -12.34 9.16
CA TYR A 31 19.57 -13.03 10.16
C TYR A 31 18.40 -13.79 9.50
N GLU A 32 18.54 -15.11 9.37
CA GLU A 32 17.51 -16.05 8.90
C GLU A 32 16.63 -16.59 10.04
N GLY A 33 16.07 -15.72 10.90
CA GLY A 33 15.10 -16.15 11.92
C GLY A 33 13.72 -16.49 11.32
N ASP A 34 12.78 -16.98 12.15
CA ASP A 34 11.36 -17.24 11.77
C ASP A 34 10.64 -16.00 11.17
N LEU A 35 11.19 -14.82 11.42
CA LEU A 35 10.83 -13.62 10.69
C LEU A 35 11.55 -13.70 9.35
N GLU A 36 10.83 -13.96 8.26
CA GLU A 36 11.30 -13.66 6.91
C GLU A 36 11.69 -12.17 6.84
N ALA A 37 12.95 -11.90 7.22
CA ALA A 37 13.54 -10.59 7.33
C ALA A 37 14.00 -10.24 5.92
N GLY A 38 13.04 -9.83 5.09
CA GLY A 38 13.32 -9.07 3.89
C GLY A 38 13.43 -7.59 4.24
N ARG A 39 14.23 -6.85 3.47
CA ARG A 39 14.22 -5.38 3.50
C ARG A 39 12.79 -4.86 3.31
N VAL A 40 12.44 -3.82 4.06
CA VAL A 40 11.06 -3.33 4.17
C VAL A 40 10.92 -1.95 3.53
N GLY A 41 10.21 -1.87 2.41
CA GLY A 41 9.78 -0.62 1.78
C GLY A 41 8.46 -0.11 2.34
N THR A 42 8.31 1.21 2.50
CA THR A 42 7.11 1.85 3.07
C THR A 42 6.50 2.91 2.13
N PRO A 43 6.00 2.53 0.93
CA PRO A 43 5.33 3.49 0.05
C PRO A 43 4.17 4.16 0.79
N CYS A 44 4.18 5.50 0.79
CA CYS A 44 3.25 6.31 1.57
C CYS A 44 2.39 7.19 0.66
N LEU A 45 1.10 7.27 0.95
CA LEU A 45 0.13 8.06 0.21
C LEU A 45 -0.87 8.69 1.18
N ASN A 46 -1.22 9.97 0.95
CA ASN A 46 -2.40 10.57 1.59
C ASN A 46 -3.62 10.42 0.65
N PRO A 47 -4.55 9.50 0.94
CA PRO A 47 -5.68 9.23 0.05
C PRO A 47 -6.63 10.43 -0.08
N LYS A 48 -6.69 11.30 0.93
CA LYS A 48 -7.56 12.50 0.93
C LYS A 48 -6.97 13.67 0.15
N SER A 49 -5.67 13.66 -0.11
CA SER A 49 -5.01 14.68 -0.95
C SER A 49 -5.21 14.42 -2.44
N VAL A 50 -5.77 13.27 -2.82
CA VAL A 50 -5.95 12.86 -4.21
C VAL A 50 -7.46 12.70 -4.49
N PRO A 51 -7.99 13.29 -5.59
CA PRO A 51 -9.36 13.03 -6.01
C PRO A 51 -9.60 11.54 -6.27
N PRO A 52 -10.78 10.97 -5.95
CA PRO A 52 -11.05 9.54 -6.13
C PRO A 52 -10.75 9.00 -7.54
N GLY A 53 -11.10 9.76 -8.59
CA GLY A 53 -10.79 9.37 -9.97
C GLY A 53 -9.28 9.24 -10.25
N ARG A 54 -8.44 10.10 -9.67
CA ARG A 54 -6.98 9.99 -9.77
C ARG A 54 -6.36 8.99 -8.81
N LEU A 55 -7.09 8.62 -7.76
CA LEU A 55 -6.65 7.64 -6.77
C LEU A 55 -6.83 6.21 -7.29
N TYR A 56 -8.01 5.88 -7.83
CA TYR A 56 -8.37 4.54 -8.32
C TYR A 56 -8.30 4.39 -9.84
N GLY A 57 -8.36 5.49 -10.57
CA GLY A 57 -8.47 5.52 -12.02
C GLY A 57 -9.82 6.07 -12.46
N GLU A 58 -9.82 6.74 -13.60
CA GLU A 58 -10.99 7.39 -14.17
C GLU A 58 -11.06 7.17 -15.67
N PHE A 59 -12.29 7.09 -16.18
CA PHE A 59 -12.56 7.05 -17.61
C PHE A 59 -12.78 8.48 -18.10
N ASP A 60 -12.00 8.92 -19.09
CA ASP A 60 -12.20 10.22 -19.72
C ASP A 60 -13.31 10.12 -20.78
N ALA A 61 -14.40 10.86 -20.58
CA ALA A 61 -15.54 10.89 -21.49
C ALA A 61 -15.22 11.57 -22.84
N VAL A 62 -14.14 12.36 -22.92
CA VAL A 62 -13.74 13.04 -24.16
C VAL A 62 -12.87 12.12 -25.01
N SER A 63 -11.77 11.59 -24.46
CA SER A 63 -10.87 10.70 -25.20
C SER A 63 -11.39 9.26 -25.31
N HIS A 64 -12.36 8.87 -24.48
CA HIS A 64 -12.79 7.48 -24.29
C HIS A 64 -11.65 6.55 -23.81
N GLU A 65 -10.65 7.09 -23.14
CA GLU A 65 -9.52 6.33 -22.60
C GLU A 65 -9.62 6.16 -21.08
N TRP A 66 -9.14 5.02 -20.60
CA TRP A 66 -8.96 4.77 -19.17
C TRP A 66 -7.62 5.31 -18.71
N THR A 67 -7.62 6.09 -17.62
CA THR A 67 -6.40 6.53 -16.94
C THR A 67 -6.26 5.81 -15.61
N ASP A 68 -5.13 5.14 -15.41
CA ASP A 68 -4.81 4.46 -14.16
C ASP A 68 -4.65 5.45 -13.00
N GLY A 69 -5.19 5.05 -11.84
CA GLY A 69 -5.00 5.78 -10.59
C GLY A 69 -3.65 5.50 -9.94
N ILE A 70 -3.24 6.39 -9.04
CA ILE A 70 -1.98 6.26 -8.30
C ILE A 70 -1.92 4.94 -7.50
N LEU A 71 -3.05 4.47 -6.95
CA LEU A 71 -3.09 3.19 -6.25
C LEU A 71 -2.74 2.02 -7.17
N ALA A 72 -3.37 1.94 -8.34
CA ALA A 72 -3.11 0.88 -9.30
C ALA A 72 -1.62 0.79 -9.65
N VAL A 73 -0.99 1.94 -9.91
CA VAL A 73 0.43 2.03 -10.22
C VAL A 73 1.31 1.52 -9.06
N ILE A 74 1.05 1.97 -7.83
CA ILE A 74 1.84 1.53 -6.66
C ILE A 74 1.67 0.03 -6.42
N TYR A 75 0.44 -0.48 -6.43
CA TYR A 75 0.15 -1.90 -6.22
C TYR A 75 0.79 -2.77 -7.28
N ARG A 76 0.75 -2.35 -8.55
CA ARG A 76 1.38 -3.06 -9.66
C ARG A 76 2.90 -3.12 -9.49
N ASN A 77 3.52 -2.01 -9.12
CA ASN A 77 4.95 -1.97 -8.83
C ASN A 77 5.32 -2.91 -7.67
N CYS A 78 4.53 -2.93 -6.59
CA CYS A 78 4.74 -3.84 -5.48
C CYS A 78 4.52 -5.31 -5.84
N ALA A 79 3.56 -5.62 -6.74
CA ALA A 79 3.27 -6.98 -7.17
C ALA A 79 4.31 -7.52 -8.18
N GLN A 80 4.92 -6.64 -8.97
CA GLN A 80 5.97 -6.99 -9.93
C GLN A 80 7.38 -7.03 -9.30
N ASP A 81 7.51 -6.62 -8.04
CA ASP A 81 8.79 -6.57 -7.34
C ASP A 81 9.28 -7.99 -7.00
N THR A 82 10.34 -8.42 -7.69
CA THR A 82 10.97 -9.73 -7.48
C THR A 82 12.17 -9.67 -6.54
N SER A 83 12.44 -8.52 -5.90
CA SER A 83 13.59 -8.37 -4.99
C SER A 83 13.46 -9.16 -3.69
N GLY A 84 12.27 -9.70 -3.39
CA GLY A 84 11.97 -10.31 -2.10
C GLY A 84 11.77 -9.28 -0.98
N GLU A 85 11.80 -7.99 -1.31
CA GLU A 85 11.48 -6.92 -0.36
C GLU A 85 10.03 -6.99 0.09
N ARG A 86 9.81 -6.77 1.38
CA ARG A 86 8.48 -6.60 1.95
C ARG A 86 8.02 -5.17 1.73
N ARG A 87 6.79 -4.97 1.25
CA ARG A 87 6.23 -3.62 1.09
C ARG A 87 5.08 -3.42 2.08
N TRP A 88 5.15 -2.34 2.85
CA TRP A 88 4.06 -1.86 3.70
C TRP A 88 3.44 -0.62 3.07
N MET A 89 2.22 -0.75 2.58
CA MET A 89 1.52 0.40 2.01
C MET A 89 0.92 1.26 3.12
N VAL A 90 1.42 2.49 3.25
CA VAL A 90 1.01 3.43 4.30
C VAL A 90 0.04 4.45 3.74
N PHE A 91 -1.18 4.45 4.28
CA PHE A 91 -2.19 5.47 4.02
C PHE A 91 -2.14 6.54 5.11
N ASP A 92 -1.37 7.62 4.89
CA ASP A 92 -1.13 8.70 5.85
C ASP A 92 -2.13 9.85 5.64
N GLY A 93 -3.28 9.74 6.28
CA GLY A 93 -4.33 10.75 6.19
C GLY A 93 -5.55 10.40 7.02
N PRO A 94 -6.56 11.29 7.05
CA PRO A 94 -7.81 11.01 7.73
C PRO A 94 -8.56 9.87 7.04
N VAL A 95 -9.05 8.95 7.85
CA VAL A 95 -9.92 7.86 7.43
C VAL A 95 -11.29 8.42 7.08
N ASP A 96 -11.81 8.04 5.90
CA ASP A 96 -13.09 8.49 5.39
C ASP A 96 -13.78 7.37 4.61
N ALA A 97 -15.11 7.30 4.71
CA ALA A 97 -15.91 6.23 4.14
C ALA A 97 -15.75 6.12 2.62
N VAL A 98 -15.59 7.24 1.90
CA VAL A 98 -15.56 7.26 0.44
C VAL A 98 -14.35 6.50 -0.12
N TRP A 99 -13.19 6.61 0.49
CA TRP A 99 -11.99 5.90 0.02
C TRP A 99 -11.85 4.52 0.68
N ILE A 100 -12.32 4.33 1.91
CA ILE A 100 -12.29 3.00 2.55
C ILE A 100 -13.24 2.02 1.87
N GLU A 101 -14.44 2.44 1.49
CA GLU A 101 -15.42 1.56 0.85
C GLU A 101 -14.90 0.96 -0.45
N ASN A 102 -14.22 1.78 -1.25
CA ASN A 102 -13.57 1.36 -2.50
C ASN A 102 -12.30 0.53 -2.28
N MET A 103 -11.77 0.46 -1.05
CA MET A 103 -10.60 -0.34 -0.66
C MET A 103 -10.94 -1.66 0.03
N ASN A 104 -12.21 -1.91 0.38
CA ASN A 104 -12.59 -3.01 1.28
C ASN A 104 -12.22 -4.40 0.76
N THR A 105 -12.13 -4.63 -0.56
CA THR A 105 -11.73 -5.94 -1.13
C THR A 105 -10.22 -6.23 -0.99
N VAL A 106 -9.38 -5.19 -0.90
CA VAL A 106 -7.93 -5.31 -0.71
C VAL A 106 -7.56 -5.54 0.75
N LEU A 107 -8.35 -4.93 1.64
CA LEU A 107 -8.18 -5.06 3.08
C LEU A 107 -8.73 -6.41 3.60
N ASP A 108 -9.50 -7.10 2.77
CA ASP A 108 -10.03 -8.45 3.00
C ASP A 108 -8.96 -9.53 2.72
N ASP A 109 -9.18 -10.75 3.20
CA ASP A 109 -8.24 -11.90 3.12
C ASP A 109 -7.90 -12.30 1.67
N ASN A 110 -8.60 -11.73 0.69
CA ASN A 110 -8.45 -11.99 -0.74
C ASN A 110 -7.16 -11.45 -1.35
N LYS A 111 -6.45 -10.51 -0.70
CA LYS A 111 -5.17 -9.93 -1.17
C LYS A 111 -5.21 -9.47 -2.64
N LYS A 112 -6.31 -8.87 -3.09
CA LYS A 112 -6.50 -8.46 -4.50
C LYS A 112 -7.09 -7.05 -4.56
N LEU A 113 -6.52 -6.21 -5.43
CA LEU A 113 -7.07 -4.91 -5.78
C LEU A 113 -7.93 -5.04 -7.03
N CYS A 114 -9.23 -4.84 -6.88
CA CYS A 114 -10.18 -4.77 -7.98
C CYS A 114 -10.41 -3.31 -8.36
N LEU A 115 -10.04 -2.93 -9.57
CA LEU A 115 -10.27 -1.59 -10.10
C LEU A 115 -11.63 -1.51 -10.80
N ASN A 116 -12.19 -0.30 -10.88
CA ASN A 116 -13.43 -0.05 -11.62
C ASN A 116 -13.31 -0.31 -13.13
N SER A 117 -12.08 -0.41 -13.66
CA SER A 117 -11.81 -0.89 -15.02
C SER A 117 -12.11 -2.38 -15.22
N GLY A 118 -12.30 -3.14 -14.13
CA GLY A 118 -12.37 -4.59 -14.15
C GLY A 118 -11.02 -5.29 -14.02
N GLU A 119 -9.91 -4.56 -13.94
CA GLU A 119 -8.58 -5.14 -13.67
C GLU A 119 -8.51 -5.65 -12.23
N ILE A 120 -7.89 -6.82 -12.06
CA ILE A 120 -7.63 -7.42 -10.75
C ILE A 120 -6.13 -7.59 -10.59
N ILE A 121 -5.54 -6.85 -9.65
CA ILE A 121 -4.11 -6.91 -9.32
C ILE A 121 -3.94 -7.75 -8.05
N PRO A 122 -3.33 -8.95 -8.12
CA PRO A 122 -3.04 -9.75 -6.94
C PRO A 122 -1.86 -9.15 -6.16
N LEU A 123 -1.98 -9.13 -4.84
CA LEU A 123 -0.87 -8.87 -3.93
C LEU A 123 -0.16 -10.18 -3.63
N THR A 124 1.16 -10.17 -3.76
CA THR A 124 2.04 -11.25 -3.33
C THR A 124 2.07 -11.35 -1.80
N ASP A 125 2.38 -12.53 -1.26
CA ASP A 125 2.43 -12.77 0.20
C ASP A 125 3.47 -11.91 0.95
N THR A 126 4.43 -11.35 0.21
CA THR A 126 5.44 -10.41 0.69
C THR A 126 4.89 -9.01 0.96
N ASN A 127 3.72 -8.65 0.43
CA ASN A 127 3.10 -7.34 0.59
C ASN A 127 2.07 -7.39 1.75
N ARG A 128 2.28 -6.60 2.81
CA ARG A 128 1.44 -6.58 4.02
C ARG A 128 0.94 -5.19 4.35
#